data_AF-A0A520JDT8-F1
#
_entry.id   AF-A0A520JDT8-F1
#
_cell.length_a   1.000
_cell.length_b   1.000
_cell.length_c   1.000
_cell.angle_alpha   90.00
_cell.angle_beta   90.00
_cell.angle_gamma   90.00
#
_symmetry.space_group_name_H-M   'P 1'
#
loop_
_entity.id
_entity.type
_entity.pdbx_description
1 polymer ?
#
loop_
_entity_poly.entity_id
_entity_poly.type
_entity_poly.pdbx_seq_one_letter_code
_entity_poly.pdbx_strand_id
1 'polypeptide(L)'
;MDKTAFLSGQFLLAMPGMSDPRFARAVIAMCSHDENGAIGIGIGATIDGLGFHDLLEQFGIEPGDAPNAPVHFGGPVEPRRGFVVHSSDWGGQDSVDVAGRWKLSSTVDVLRAIAEGK
;
A
#
# COMPACT_ATOMS: atom_id res chain seq x y z
N MET A 1 -14.94 -19.25 -23.42
CA MET A 1 -15.11 -19.22 -21.96
C MET A 1 -14.41 -17.96 -21.50
N ASP A 2 -15.08 -16.82 -21.60
CA ASP A 2 -14.46 -15.52 -21.34
C ASP A 2 -14.61 -15.23 -19.85
N LYS A 3 -13.60 -15.66 -19.09
CA LYS A 3 -13.60 -15.54 -17.63
C LYS A 3 -13.28 -14.09 -17.33
N THR A 4 -14.21 -13.34 -16.75
CA THR A 4 -14.01 -11.95 -16.30
C THR A 4 -12.68 -11.85 -15.56
N ALA A 5 -11.68 -11.24 -16.20
CA ALA A 5 -10.31 -11.25 -15.72
C ALA A 5 -10.15 -10.15 -14.66
N PHE A 6 -10.54 -10.45 -13.43
CA PHE A 6 -10.22 -9.61 -12.29
C PHE A 6 -8.71 -9.48 -12.13
N LEU A 7 -8.26 -8.31 -11.68
CA LEU A 7 -6.85 -7.90 -11.70
C LEU A 7 -6.20 -7.92 -10.31
N SER A 8 -6.84 -8.52 -9.31
CA SER A 8 -6.23 -8.69 -7.98
C SER A 8 -4.85 -9.36 -8.09
N GLY A 9 -3.86 -8.80 -7.40
CA GLY A 9 -2.47 -9.29 -7.46
C GLY A 9 -1.69 -8.88 -8.71
N GLN A 10 -2.24 -8.00 -9.56
CA GLN A 10 -1.53 -7.39 -10.69
C GLN A 10 -1.05 -5.97 -10.37
N PHE A 11 -0.07 -5.49 -11.13
CA PHE A 11 0.27 -4.07 -11.17
C PHE A 11 -0.38 -3.40 -12.38
N LEU A 12 -0.97 -2.23 -12.17
CA LEU A 12 -1.34 -1.33 -13.27
C LEU A 12 -0.20 -0.35 -13.50
N LEU A 13 0.27 -0.29 -14.75
CA LEU A 13 1.30 0.64 -15.18
C LEU A 13 0.66 1.72 -16.05
N ALA A 14 0.83 2.98 -15.66
CA ALA A 14 0.38 4.08 -16.47
C ALA A 14 1.21 4.19 -17.76
N MET A 15 0.54 4.11 -18.90
CA MET A 15 1.20 4.25 -20.20
C MET A 15 1.68 5.69 -20.43
N PRO A 16 2.74 5.89 -21.26
CA PRO A 16 3.10 7.21 -21.74
C PRO A 16 1.90 7.92 -22.38
N GLY A 17 1.68 9.19 -22.01
CA GLY A 17 0.52 9.95 -22.48
C GLY A 17 -0.77 9.74 -21.66
N MET A 18 -0.69 9.15 -20.45
CA MET A 18 -1.79 9.13 -19.49
C MET A 18 -2.40 10.53 -19.34
N SER A 19 -3.68 10.67 -19.69
CA SER A 19 -4.36 11.96 -19.76
C SER A 19 -4.75 12.52 -18.40
N ASP A 20 -5.04 11.63 -17.43
CA ASP A 20 -5.32 12.03 -16.06
C ASP A 20 -3.99 12.27 -15.31
N PRO A 21 -3.69 13.51 -14.91
CA PRO A 21 -2.43 13.84 -14.25
C PRO A 21 -2.25 13.11 -12.93
N ARG A 22 -3.34 12.68 -12.26
CA ARG A 22 -3.26 11.91 -11.00
C ARG A 22 -2.60 10.56 -11.18
N PHE A 23 -2.65 10.01 -12.39
CA PHE A 23 -2.08 8.70 -12.73
C PHE A 23 -0.85 8.81 -13.64
N ALA A 24 -0.34 10.01 -13.89
CA ALA A 24 0.86 10.19 -14.71
C ALA A 24 2.04 9.41 -14.10
N ARG A 25 2.59 8.45 -14.86
CA ARG A 25 3.67 7.55 -14.41
C ARG A 25 3.33 6.73 -13.15
N ALA A 26 2.04 6.54 -12.86
CA ALA A 26 1.62 5.75 -11.71
C ALA A 26 1.93 4.27 -11.88
N VAL A 27 2.28 3.64 -10.76
CA VAL A 27 2.33 2.19 -10.58
C VAL A 27 1.37 1.88 -9.44
N ILE A 28 0.38 1.03 -9.69
CA ILE A 28 -0.69 0.73 -8.75
C ILE A 28 -0.72 -0.78 -8.48
N ALA A 29 -0.57 -1.17 -7.22
CA ALA A 29 -0.76 -2.54 -6.78
C ALA A 29 -2.26 -2.82 -6.59
N MET A 30 -2.83 -3.79 -7.33
CA MET A 30 -4.24 -4.13 -7.25
C MET A 30 -4.53 -5.07 -6.07
N CYS A 31 -5.20 -4.56 -5.04
CA CYS A 31 -5.49 -5.28 -3.81
C CYS A 31 -6.82 -6.07 -3.87
N SER A 32 -7.83 -5.51 -4.54
CA SER A 32 -9.08 -6.20 -4.82
C SER A 32 -9.63 -5.74 -6.17
N HIS A 33 -10.30 -6.64 -6.89
CA HIS A 33 -11.04 -6.34 -8.10
C HIS A 33 -12.11 -7.42 -8.25
N ASP A 34 -13.37 -7.01 -8.20
CA ASP A 34 -14.53 -7.87 -8.41
C ASP A 34 -15.64 -7.10 -9.16
N GLU A 35 -16.84 -7.68 -9.24
CA GLU A 35 -17.99 -7.07 -9.92
C GLU A 35 -18.47 -5.75 -9.29
N ASN A 36 -18.13 -5.49 -8.03
CA ASN A 36 -18.49 -4.27 -7.30
C ASN A 36 -17.46 -3.15 -7.43
N GLY A 37 -16.29 -3.44 -8.02
CA GLY A 37 -15.25 -2.46 -8.28
C GLY A 37 -13.85 -2.95 -7.94
N ALA A 38 -12.93 -2.02 -7.70
CA ALA A 38 -11.54 -2.34 -7.46
C ALA A 38 -10.90 -1.42 -6.42
N ILE A 39 -9.95 -1.99 -5.66
CA ILE A 39 -9.10 -1.28 -4.71
C ILE A 39 -7.66 -1.47 -5.18
N GLY A 40 -6.95 -0.36 -5.34
CA GLY A 40 -5.55 -0.35 -5.69
C GLY A 40 -4.79 0.68 -4.86
N ILE A 41 -3.52 0.38 -4.58
CA ILE A 41 -2.62 1.25 -3.82
C ILE A 41 -1.49 1.72 -4.74
N GLY A 42 -1.34 3.03 -4.87
CA GLY A 42 -0.23 3.66 -5.57
C GLY A 42 1.09 3.42 -4.85
N ILE A 43 2.08 2.92 -5.58
CA ILE A 43 3.45 2.65 -5.08
C ILE A 43 4.53 3.41 -5.86
N GLY A 44 4.13 4.19 -6.87
CA GLY A 44 5.05 4.92 -7.75
C GLY A 44 5.41 6.34 -7.31
N ALA A 45 4.73 6.88 -6.28
CA ALA A 45 4.91 8.25 -5.81
C ALA A 45 5.06 8.28 -4.27
N THR A 46 5.84 9.22 -3.77
CA THR A 46 6.06 9.44 -2.32
C THR A 46 5.49 10.79 -1.90
N ILE A 47 5.18 10.92 -0.62
CA ILE A 47 4.71 12.17 -0.02
C ILE A 47 5.93 12.96 0.43
N ASP A 48 6.15 14.13 -0.17
CA ASP A 48 7.29 14.98 0.16
C ASP A 48 7.25 15.40 1.63
N GLY A 49 8.36 15.17 2.33
CA GLY A 49 8.52 15.55 3.74
C GLY A 49 7.80 14.64 4.74
N LEU A 50 7.26 13.49 4.31
CA LEU A 50 6.67 12.50 5.21
C LEU A 50 7.46 11.19 5.17
N GLY A 51 8.13 10.89 6.27
CA GLY A 51 8.85 9.66 6.52
C GLY A 51 8.10 8.69 7.44
N PHE A 52 8.59 7.46 7.50
CA PHE A 52 8.04 6.42 8.35
C PHE A 52 8.11 6.78 9.85
N HIS A 53 9.17 7.46 10.29
CA HIS A 53 9.31 7.90 11.69
C HIS A 53 8.25 8.93 12.06
N ASP A 54 7.88 9.83 11.14
CA ASP A 54 6.80 10.80 11.35
C ASP A 54 5.44 10.10 11.54
N LEU A 55 5.23 8.96 10.88
CA LEU A 55 4.03 8.14 11.11
C LEU A 55 4.08 7.48 12.48
N LEU A 56 5.22 6.90 12.87
CA LEU A 56 5.38 6.24 14.17
C LEU A 56 5.17 7.21 15.34
N GLU A 57 5.70 8.42 15.24
CA GLU A 57 5.52 9.48 16.24
C GLU A 57 4.03 9.81 16.46
N GLN A 58 3.24 9.90 15.39
CA GLN A 58 1.79 10.16 15.49
C GLN A 58 1.02 9.08 16.26
N PHE A 59 1.54 7.85 16.30
CA PHE A 59 0.96 6.73 17.04
C PHE A 59 1.67 6.47 18.39
N GLY A 60 2.66 7.30 18.77
CA GLY A 60 3.45 7.12 19.99
C GLY A 60 4.26 5.83 19.98
N ILE A 61 4.84 5.47 18.83
CA ILE A 61 5.68 4.28 18.65
C ILE A 61 7.13 4.75 18.49
N GLU A 62 8.03 4.17 19.28
CA GLU A 62 9.47 4.39 19.12
C GLU A 62 9.99 3.66 17.86
N PRO A 63 10.81 4.30 17.02
CA PRO A 63 11.24 3.74 15.74
C PRO A 63 12.19 2.54 15.83
N GLY A 64 12.84 2.33 16.97
CA GLY A 64 13.80 1.23 17.15
C GLY A 64 14.89 1.26 16.06
N ASP A 65 15.08 0.12 15.38
CA ASP A 65 16.03 -0.03 14.29
C ASP A 65 15.41 0.22 12.90
N ALA A 66 14.13 0.59 12.82
CA ALA A 66 13.48 0.80 11.53
C ALA A 66 14.06 2.02 10.80
N PRO A 67 14.35 1.93 9.50
CA PRO A 67 14.81 3.08 8.73
C PRO A 67 13.68 4.12 8.59
N ASN A 68 14.05 5.40 8.51
CA ASN A 68 13.09 6.45 8.18
C ASN A 68 12.77 6.45 6.67
N ALA A 69 12.08 5.42 6.20
CA ALA A 69 11.75 5.25 4.79
C ALA A 69 10.70 6.28 4.32
N PRO A 70 10.71 6.70 3.04
CA PRO A 70 9.65 7.54 2.49
C PRO A 70 8.29 6.87 2.56
N VAL A 71 7.24 7.66 2.81
CA VAL A 71 5.86 7.19 2.77
C VAL A 71 5.29 7.38 1.35
N HIS A 72 4.66 6.33 0.83
CA HIS A 72 4.06 6.38 -0.50
C HIS A 72 2.71 7.08 -0.49
N PHE A 73 2.43 7.85 -1.55
CA PHE A 73 1.09 8.36 -1.81
C PHE A 73 0.24 7.25 -2.43
N GLY A 74 -0.58 6.61 -1.58
CA GLY A 74 -1.38 5.43 -1.96
C GLY A 74 -2.54 5.72 -2.91
N GLY A 75 -2.98 6.97 -3.03
CA GLY A 75 -4.07 7.38 -3.92
C GLY A 75 -4.92 8.51 -3.34
N PRO A 76 -5.86 9.05 -4.12
CA PRO A 76 -6.65 10.22 -3.73
C PRO A 76 -7.80 9.94 -2.75
N VAL A 77 -8.13 8.67 -2.52
CA VAL A 77 -9.27 8.26 -1.69
C VAL A 77 -8.79 8.01 -0.27
N GLU A 78 -9.51 8.56 0.72
CA GLU A 78 -9.22 8.40 2.16
C GLU A 78 -7.74 8.68 2.52
N PRO A 79 -7.20 9.88 2.25
CA PRO A 79 -5.77 10.17 2.39
C PRO A 79 -5.26 10.09 3.84
N ARG A 80 -6.17 10.03 4.83
CA ARG A 80 -5.83 9.87 6.25
C ARG A 80 -5.72 8.40 6.67
N ARG A 81 -6.13 7.46 5.82
CA ARG A 81 -6.07 6.03 6.09
C ARG A 81 -4.79 5.45 5.50
N GLY A 82 -3.92 4.93 6.37
CA GLY A 82 -2.70 4.25 5.98
C GLY A 82 -2.93 2.79 5.63
N PHE A 83 -2.15 2.29 4.67
CA PHE A 83 -2.04 0.88 4.35
C PHE A 83 -0.58 0.48 4.26
N VAL A 84 -0.26 -0.72 4.75
CA VAL A 84 1.05 -1.33 4.57
C VAL A 84 0.91 -2.49 3.60
N VAL A 85 1.63 -2.40 2.49
CA VAL A 85 1.80 -3.49 1.53
C VAL A 85 3.09 -4.20 1.90
N HIS A 86 3.00 -5.46 2.29
CA HIS A 86 4.16 -6.23 2.75
C HIS A 86 4.11 -7.68 2.25
N SER A 87 5.20 -8.39 2.46
CA SER A 87 5.32 -9.79 2.05
C SER A 87 4.50 -10.71 2.97
N SER A 88 4.40 -12.00 2.63
CA SER A 88 3.60 -12.95 3.42
C SER A 88 4.30 -13.45 4.71
N ASP A 89 5.56 -13.03 4.94
CA ASP A 89 6.38 -13.33 6.12
C ASP A 89 5.78 -12.81 7.43
N TRP A 90 5.05 -11.69 7.37
CA TRP A 90 4.26 -11.19 8.48
C TRP A 90 2.77 -11.52 8.30
N GLY A 91 2.08 -11.85 9.39
CA GLY A 91 0.68 -12.28 9.37
C GLY A 91 -0.07 -11.88 10.63
N GLY A 92 0.15 -10.65 11.09
CA GLY A 92 -0.58 -10.10 12.23
C GLY A 92 -2.08 -9.92 11.97
N GLN A 93 -2.76 -9.32 12.94
CA GLN A 93 -4.21 -9.16 12.89
C GLN A 93 -4.64 -8.32 11.68
N ASP A 94 -5.72 -8.76 11.03
CA ASP A 94 -6.39 -8.10 9.90
C ASP A 94 -5.53 -7.87 8.64
N SER A 95 -4.49 -8.69 8.42
CA SER A 95 -3.80 -8.72 7.13
C SER A 95 -4.64 -9.46 6.07
N VAL A 96 -4.87 -8.83 4.92
CA VAL A 96 -5.59 -9.42 3.79
C VAL A 96 -4.59 -9.99 2.78
N ASP A 97 -4.73 -11.27 2.42
CA ASP A 97 -3.98 -11.86 1.32
C ASP A 97 -4.47 -11.34 -0.03
N VAL A 98 -3.55 -10.80 -0.84
CA VAL A 98 -3.83 -10.30 -2.17
C VAL A 98 -3.38 -11.34 -3.19
N ALA A 99 -4.28 -12.26 -3.51
CA ALA A 99 -4.11 -13.28 -4.55
C ALA A 99 -2.80 -14.08 -4.42
N GLY A 100 -2.36 -14.35 -3.19
CA GLY A 100 -1.12 -15.08 -2.87
C GLY A 100 0.17 -14.35 -3.28
N ARG A 101 0.13 -13.03 -3.54
CA ARG A 101 1.27 -12.24 -4.00
C ARG A 101 1.89 -11.39 -2.90
N TRP A 102 1.06 -10.69 -2.15
CA TRP A 102 1.44 -9.83 -1.03
C TRP A 102 0.29 -9.74 -0.05
N LYS A 103 0.53 -9.10 1.08
CA LYS A 103 -0.49 -8.81 2.09
C LYS A 103 -0.71 -7.31 2.23
N LEU A 104 -1.94 -6.95 2.59
CA LEU A 104 -2.35 -5.59 2.88
C LEU A 104 -2.84 -5.50 4.33
N SER A 105 -2.24 -4.62 5.11
CA SER A 105 -2.64 -4.36 6.49
C SER A 105 -3.00 -2.89 6.70
N SER A 106 -3.95 -2.62 7.61
CA SER A 106 -4.37 -1.26 7.98
C SER A 106 -4.44 -1.03 9.49
N THR A 107 -3.81 -1.90 10.27
CA THR A 107 -3.77 -1.84 11.74
C THR A 107 -2.51 -1.10 12.22
N VAL A 108 -2.51 -0.66 13.47
CA VAL A 108 -1.30 -0.05 14.08
C VAL A 108 -0.24 -1.11 14.40
N ASP A 109 -0.65 -2.37 14.57
CA ASP A 109 0.24 -3.48 14.93
C ASP A 109 1.32 -3.75 13.87
N VAL A 110 1.02 -3.55 12.58
CA VAL A 110 2.03 -3.68 11.52
C VAL A 110 3.10 -2.59 11.63
N LEU A 111 2.74 -1.39 12.07
CA LEU A 111 3.73 -0.31 12.30
C LEU A 111 4.67 -0.65 13.45
N ARG A 112 4.12 -1.23 14.54
CA ARG A 112 4.91 -1.74 15.66
C ARG A 112 5.83 -2.88 15.24
N ALA A 113 5.34 -3.80 14.42
CA ALA A 113 6.14 -4.91 13.90
C ALA A 113 7.35 -4.41 13.10
N ILE A 114 7.14 -3.45 12.20
CA ILE A 114 8.24 -2.85 11.42
C ILE A 114 9.24 -2.15 12.36
N ALA A 115 8.78 -1.38 13.35
CA ALA A 115 9.64 -0.72 14.33
C ALA A 115 10.49 -1.71 15.18
N GLU A 116 9.94 -2.91 15.43
CA GLU A 116 10.61 -4.01 16.13
C GLU A 116 11.49 -4.88 15.22
N GLY A 117 11.56 -4.59 13.91
CA GLY A 117 12.32 -5.37 12.93
C GLY A 117 11.73 -6.76 12.63
N LYS A 118 10.40 -6.90 12.75
CA LYS A 118 9.64 -8.13 12.49
C LYS A 118 8.95 -8.15 11.14
#